data_AF-A0A510IYT2-F1
#
_entry.id   AF-A0A510IYT2-F1
#
_cell.length_a   1.000
_cell.length_b   1.000
_cell.length_c   1.000
_cell.angle_alpha   90.00
_cell.angle_beta   90.00
_cell.angle_gamma   90.00
#
_symmetry.space_group_name_H-M   'P 1'
#
loop_
_entity.id
_entity.type
_entity.pdbx_description
1 polymer ?
#
loop_
_entity_poly.entity_id
_entity_poly.type
_entity_poly.pdbx_seq_one_letter_code
_entity_poly.pdbx_strand_id
1 'polypeptide(L)' 'MGNLLTKHEIARLTGAAAENAEEQKRILDANRIPYVLKKDRSPALTWEMVNQATLARGATKSGSPGVNLPPGFNLGAAS' A
#
# COMPACT_ATOMS: atom_id res chain seq x y z
N MET A 1 -16.83 -1.11 -9.83
CA MET A 1 -17.48 -1.37 -8.53
C MET A 1 -16.43 -2.01 -7.64
N GLY A 2 -15.97 -1.31 -6.60
CA GLY A 2 -14.98 -1.86 -5.66
C GLY A 2 -15.66 -2.79 -4.66
N ASN A 3 -15.31 -4.07 -4.67
CA ASN A 3 -15.83 -5.02 -3.70
C ASN A 3 -15.17 -4.79 -2.34
N LEU A 4 -15.99 -4.59 -1.30
CA LEU A 4 -15.54 -4.50 0.08
C LEU A 4 -14.93 -5.84 0.50
N LEU A 5 -13.77 -5.80 1.13
CA LEU A 5 -13.14 -7.00 1.68
C LEU A 5 -13.99 -7.56 2.82
N THR A 6 -14.13 -8.88 2.83
CA THR A 6 -14.69 -9.61 3.96
C THR A 6 -13.73 -9.60 5.15
N LYS A 7 -14.26 -9.85 6.36
CA LYS A 7 -13.44 -9.93 7.59
C LYS A 7 -12.27 -10.92 7.47
N HIS A 8 -12.47 -12.02 6.74
CA HIS A 8 -11.44 -13.05 6.56
C HIS A 8 -10.37 -12.62 5.57
N GLU A 9 -10.73 -11.86 4.52
CA GLU A 9 -9.75 -11.27 3.61
C GLU A 9 -8.88 -10.23 4.31
N ILE A 10 -9.48 -9.41 5.17
CA ILE A 10 -8.73 -8.42 5.98
C ILE A 10 -7.80 -9.13 6.97
N ALA A 11 -8.27 -10.19 7.63
CA ALA A 11 -7.44 -11.02 8.50
C ALA A 11 -6.25 -11.62 7.73
N ARG A 12 -6.49 -12.13 6.51
CA ARG A 12 -5.43 -12.68 5.65
C ARG A 12 -4.45 -11.60 5.18
N LEU A 13 -4.93 -10.41 4.85
CA LEU A 13 -4.11 -9.27 4.41
C LEU A 13 -3.18 -8.77 5.53
N THR A 14 -3.69 -8.71 6.75
CA THR A 14 -2.97 -8.17 7.92
C THR A 14 -2.18 -9.25 8.66
N GLY A 15 -2.56 -10.52 8.54
CA GLY A 15 -2.02 -11.61 9.38
C GLY A 15 -2.60 -11.61 10.80
N ALA A 16 -3.46 -10.66 11.14
CA ALA A 16 -4.12 -10.56 12.43
C ALA A 16 -5.42 -11.39 12.45
N ALA A 17 -5.83 -11.83 13.64
CA ALA A 17 -7.10 -12.54 13.82
C ALA A 17 -8.29 -11.68 13.34
N ALA A 18 -9.33 -12.33 12.79
CA ALA A 18 -10.49 -11.63 12.23
C ALA A 18 -11.25 -10.76 13.26
N GLU A 19 -11.16 -11.12 14.53
CA GLU A 19 -11.77 -10.46 15.68
C GLU A 19 -10.87 -9.41 16.36
N ASN A 20 -9.59 -9.33 16.00
CA ASN A 20 -8.67 -8.35 16.56
C ASN A 20 -8.57 -7.10 15.66
N ALA A 21 -9.60 -6.26 15.71
CA ALA A 21 -9.69 -5.06 14.89
C ALA A 21 -8.57 -4.03 15.20
N GLU A 22 -8.07 -3.98 16.44
CA GLU A 22 -7.00 -3.06 16.83
C GLU A 22 -5.67 -3.44 16.19
N GLU A 23 -5.32 -4.72 16.21
CA GLU A 23 -4.11 -5.22 15.54
C GLU A 23 -4.22 -5.06 14.01
N GLN A 24 -5.39 -5.33 13.43
CA GLN A 24 -5.63 -5.08 12.00
C GLN A 24 -5.38 -3.62 11.63
N LYS A 25 -5.92 -2.66 12.40
CA LYS A 25 -5.70 -1.22 12.16
C LYS A 25 -4.21 -0.87 12.25
N ARG A 26 -3.54 -1.33 13.31
CA ARG A 26 -2.09 -1.10 13.51
C ARG A 26 -1.26 -1.56 12.31
N ILE A 27 -1.57 -2.73 11.75
CA ILE A 27 -0.85 -3.27 10.59
C ILE A 27 -1.18 -2.50 9.31
N LEU A 28 -2.45 -2.13 9.11
CA LEU A 28 -2.86 -1.30 7.97
C LEU A 28 -2.17 0.07 8.00
N ASP A 29 -2.12 0.72 9.17
CA ASP A 29 -1.43 1.99 9.39
C ASP A 29 0.09 1.86 9.15
N ALA A 30 0.72 0.81 9.71
CA ALA A 30 2.14 0.53 9.50
C ALA A 30 2.49 0.32 8.01
N ASN A 31 1.57 -0.25 7.24
CA ASN A 31 1.71 -0.45 5.80
C ASN A 31 1.20 0.73 4.96
N ARG A 32 0.72 1.81 5.58
CA ARG A 32 0.10 2.97 4.92
C ARG A 32 -1.03 2.57 3.96
N ILE A 33 -1.78 1.52 4.31
CA ILE A 33 -2.95 1.08 3.55
C ILE A 33 -4.16 1.87 4.08
N PRO A 34 -4.85 2.65 3.24
CA PRO A 34 -6.01 3.41 3.67
C PRO A 34 -7.15 2.45 4.01
N TYR A 35 -7.96 2.83 4.99
CA TYR A 35 -9.17 2.12 5.40
C TYR A 35 -10.20 3.12 5.94
N VAL A 36 -11.46 2.70 5.97
CA VAL A 36 -12.54 3.41 6.66
C VAL A 36 -12.99 2.60 7.87
N LEU A 37 -13.60 3.25 8.85
CA LEU A 37 -14.16 2.56 10.01
C LEU A 37 -15.64 2.29 9.80
N LYS A 38 -16.06 1.06 10.06
CA LYS A 38 -17.49 0.72 10.17
C LYS A 38 -18.06 1.20 11.49
N LYS A 39 -19.39 1.09 11.64
CA LYS A 39 -20.12 1.46 12.87
C LYS A 39 -19.61 0.72 14.12
N ASP A 40 -19.12 -0.51 13.95
CA ASP A 40 -18.53 -1.35 14.99
C ASP A 40 -17.03 -1.06 15.25
N ARG A 41 -16.47 -0.01 14.65
CA ARG A 41 -15.04 0.37 14.69
C ARG A 41 -14.08 -0.65 14.08
N SER A 42 -14.59 -1.62 13.32
CA SER A 42 -13.75 -2.51 12.49
C SER A 42 -13.29 -1.81 11.21
N PRO A 43 -12.08 -2.11 10.70
CA PRO A 43 -11.61 -1.57 9.44
C PRO A 43 -12.42 -2.14 8.26
N ALA A 44 -12.71 -1.29 7.29
CA ALA A 44 -13.30 -1.62 6.00
C ALA A 44 -12.41 -1.03 4.89
N LEU A 45 -12.15 -1.83 3.87
CA LEU A 45 -11.38 -1.42 2.70
C LEU A 45 -11.75 -2.31 1.52
N THR A 46 -11.38 -1.88 0.32
CA THR A 46 -11.55 -2.64 -0.92
C THR A 46 -10.21 -3.11 -1.45
N TRP A 47 -10.20 -4.11 -2.34
CA TRP A 47 -8.98 -4.51 -3.06
C TRP A 47 -8.36 -3.34 -3.84
N GLU A 48 -9.16 -2.42 -4.37
CA GLU A 48 -8.67 -1.24 -5.08
C GLU A 48 -7.85 -0.32 -4.16
N MET A 49 -8.30 -0.08 -2.94
CA MET A 49 -7.56 0.70 -1.94
C MET A 49 -6.21 0.08 -1.59
N VAL A 50 -6.17 -1.26 -1.44
CA VAL A 50 -4.93 -2.01 -1.19
C VAL A 50 -3.99 -1.93 -2.39
N ASN A 51 -4.51 -2.09 -3.60
CA ASN A 51 -3.73 -2.00 -4.82
C ASN A 51 -3.14 -0.60 -5.01
N GLN A 52 -3.94 0.45 -4.82
CA GLN A 52 -3.48 1.83 -4.90
C GLN A 52 -2.41 2.15 -3.85
N ALA A 53 -2.56 1.66 -2.60
CA ALA A 53 -1.53 1.81 -1.58
C ALA A 53 -0.24 1.07 -1.93
N THR A 54 -0.35 -0.12 -2.51
CA THR A 54 0.79 -0.92 -2.96
C THR A 54 1.52 -0.24 -4.11
N LEU A 55 0.77 0.28 -5.09
CA LEU A 55 1.30 1.06 -6.21
C LEU A 55 1.96 2.35 -5.73
N ALA A 56 1.33 3.10 -4.81
CA ALA A 56 1.90 4.31 -4.24
C ALA A 56 3.20 4.01 -3.47
N ARG A 57 3.26 2.91 -2.70
CA ARG A 57 4.52 2.44 -2.08
C ARG A 57 5.57 2.07 -3.12
N GLY A 58 5.18 1.37 -4.17
CA GLY A 58 6.06 1.02 -5.30
C GLY A 58 6.58 2.26 -6.03
N ALA A 59 5.74 3.28 -6.21
CA ALA A 59 6.09 4.55 -6.82
C ALA A 59 7.00 5.40 -5.93
N THR A 60 6.86 5.35 -4.59
CA THR A 60 7.87 5.92 -3.67
C THR A 60 9.17 5.13 -3.62
N LYS A 61 9.15 3.90 -4.17
CA LYS A 61 10.32 3.05 -4.44
C LYS A 61 10.80 3.17 -5.89
N SER A 62 10.22 4.05 -6.70
CA SER A 62 10.99 4.71 -7.75
C SER A 62 11.98 5.57 -6.99
N GLY A 63 13.24 5.15 -7.00
CA GLY A 63 14.32 6.03 -6.65
C GLY A 63 14.12 7.37 -7.36
N SER A 64 14.78 8.40 -6.85
CA SER A 64 15.30 9.43 -7.73
C SER A 64 15.72 8.77 -9.04
N PRO A 65 15.50 9.38 -10.22
CA PRO A 65 16.31 9.04 -11.37
C PRO A 65 17.75 9.51 -11.07
N GLY A 66 18.37 8.95 -10.04
CA GLY A 66 19.80 8.88 -9.83
C GLY A 66 20.27 7.85 -10.83
N VAL A 67 20.29 8.25 -12.10
CA VAL A 67 21.46 8.15 -12.96
C VAL A 67 22.35 6.95 -12.58
N ASN A 68 21.85 5.73 -12.75
CA ASN A 68 22.70 4.55 -12.82
C ASN A 68 23.19 4.44 -14.26
N LEU A 69 23.88 5.50 -14.69
CA LEU A 69 24.55 5.51 -15.97
C LEU A 69 25.81 4.66 -15.84
N PRO A 70 26.04 3.69 -16.73
CA PRO A 70 27.27 2.93 -16.72
C PRO A 70 28.47 3.89 -16.87
N PRO A 71 29.62 3.60 -16.24
CA PRO A 71 30.82 4.43 -16.40
C PRO A 71 31.16 4.52 -17.90
N GLY A 72 30.91 5.68 -18.50
CA GLY A 72 31.05 5.92 -19.95
C GLY A 72 29.85 6.59 -20.63
N PHE A 73 28.70 6.77 -19.97
CA PHE A 73 27.57 7.48 -20.58
C PHE A 73 27.82 9.00 -20.61
N ASN A 74 28.15 9.52 -21.79
CA ASN A 74 28.22 10.97 -22.05
C ASN A 74 26.85 11.43 -22.56
N LEU A 75 26.15 12.23 -21.77
CA LEU A 75 25.14 13.14 -22.31
C LEU A 75 25.88 14.31 -22.92
N GLY A 76 26.12 14.25 -24.23
CA GLY A 76 26.53 15.44 -24.98
C GLY A 76 25.53 16.55 -24.68
N ALA A 77 26.05 17.68 -24.19
CA ALA A 77 25.25 18.86 -23.90
C ALA A 77 24.43 19.23 -25.13
N ALA A 78 23.11 19.08 -25.05
CA ALA A 78 22.22 19.68 -26.02
C ALA A 78 22.19 21.18 -25.71
N SER A 79 22.92 21.96 -26.53
CA SER A 79 22.72 23.40 -26.69
C SER A 79 21.58 23.65 -27.67
#